data_AF-A0A1K1N9P9-F1
#
_entry.id   AF-A0A1K1N9P9-F1
#
_cell.length_a   1.000
_cell.length_b   1.000
_cell.length_c   1.000
_cell.angle_alpha   90.00
_cell.angle_beta   90.00
_cell.angle_gamma   90.00
#
_symmetry.space_group_name_H-M   'P 1'
#
loop_
_entity.id
_entity.type
_entity.pdbx_description
1 polymer ?
#
loop_
_entity_poly.entity_id
_entity_poly.type
_entity_poly.pdbx_seq_one_letter_code
_entity_poly.pdbx_strand_id
1 'polypeptide(L)'
;MKRLTILFLLVLAVVVVHAVELDTLTVQHIDANGKTQQGTIICNKAITQDLREIFAELYRAKYPIERIRPISEYGNDDERSMRANNTSCYCYRVVKGSTKLSKHAQGLAIDINPLYNPCVKRKKDGTLLIQPVTGKPYADRSKSFKYKITTQDLCYRLFIQHGFRWGGSWRSLKDYQHFEK
;
A
#
# COMPACT_ATOMS: atom_id res chain seq x y z
N MET A 1 26.08 46.63 -44.04
CA MET A 1 26.33 45.29 -43.47
C MET A 1 26.10 45.34 -41.96
N LYS A 2 24.96 44.86 -41.45
CA LYS A 2 24.68 44.74 -40.01
C LYS A 2 24.64 43.25 -39.68
N ARG A 3 25.62 42.74 -38.92
CA ARG A 3 25.56 41.36 -38.39
C ARG A 3 24.87 41.39 -37.04
N LEU A 4 23.78 40.64 -36.96
CA LEU A 4 22.90 40.46 -35.83
C LEU A 4 23.53 39.42 -34.88
N THR A 5 23.84 39.81 -33.66
CA THR A 5 24.31 38.89 -32.62
C THR A 5 23.08 38.24 -31.98
N ILE A 6 22.85 36.95 -32.26
CA ILE A 6 21.80 36.17 -31.60
C ILE A 6 22.38 35.63 -30.29
N LEU A 7 21.87 36.16 -29.17
CA LEU A 7 22.17 35.68 -27.83
C LEU A 7 21.27 34.46 -27.55
N PHE A 8 21.85 33.26 -27.50
CA PHE A 8 21.15 32.06 -27.06
C PHE A 8 20.94 32.13 -25.54
N LEU A 9 19.71 32.43 -25.11
CA LEU A 9 19.29 32.20 -23.74
C LEU A 9 19.08 30.69 -23.54
N LEU A 10 20.00 30.05 -22.82
CA LEU A 10 19.84 28.67 -22.38
C LEU A 10 18.86 28.65 -21.19
N VAL A 11 17.60 28.30 -21.44
CA VAL A 11 16.64 28.06 -20.36
C VAL A 11 16.98 26.70 -19.74
N LEU A 12 17.67 26.71 -18.60
CA LEU A 12 17.90 25.51 -17.81
C LEU A 12 16.55 25.11 -17.20
N ALA A 13 15.90 24.10 -17.76
CA ALA A 13 14.73 23.48 -17.13
C ALA A 13 15.19 22.83 -15.83
N VAL A 14 14.94 23.48 -14.69
CA VAL A 14 15.09 22.86 -13.37
C VAL A 14 14.06 21.76 -13.29
N VAL A 15 14.49 20.52 -13.53
CA VAL A 15 13.70 19.34 -13.20
C VAL A 15 13.62 19.30 -11.69
N VAL A 16 12.51 19.78 -11.13
CA VAL A 16 12.19 19.60 -9.72
C VAL A 16 11.90 18.12 -9.51
N VAL A 17 12.94 17.36 -9.18
CA VAL A 17 12.80 16.02 -8.64
C VAL A 17 12.24 16.22 -7.24
N HIS A 18 10.92 16.05 -7.08
CA HIS A 18 10.32 16.02 -5.76
C HIS A 18 10.87 14.77 -5.06
N ALA A 19 11.86 14.97 -4.18
CA ALA A 19 12.38 13.90 -3.36
C ALA A 19 11.22 13.29 -2.56
N VAL A 20 11.15 11.95 -2.51
CA VAL A 20 10.19 11.27 -1.65
C VAL A 20 10.62 11.51 -0.20
N GLU A 21 9.88 12.34 0.52
CA GLU A 21 10.10 12.54 1.96
C GLU A 21 9.37 11.46 2.76
N LEU A 22 10.15 10.54 3.30
CA LEU A 22 9.65 9.48 4.16
C LEU A 22 9.70 9.87 5.63
N ASP A 23 8.81 9.26 6.40
CA ASP A 23 8.70 9.33 7.85
C ASP A 23 8.56 7.90 8.42
N THR A 24 8.87 7.76 9.71
CA THR A 24 8.72 6.50 10.44
C THR A 24 7.70 6.67 11.55
N LEU A 25 6.59 5.96 11.42
CA LEU A 25 5.48 5.98 12.36
C LEU A 25 5.44 4.69 13.17
N THR A 26 5.52 4.81 14.49
CA THR A 26 5.27 3.70 15.42
C THR A 26 3.78 3.66 15.80
N VAL A 27 3.16 2.49 15.66
CA VAL A 27 1.75 2.24 15.99
C VAL A 27 1.59 1.04 16.91
N GLN A 28 0.44 0.95 17.58
CA GLN A 28 0.00 -0.27 18.25
C GLN A 28 -1.01 -1.01 17.37
N HIS A 29 -1.04 -2.34 17.45
CA HIS A 29 -2.08 -3.16 16.82
C HIS A 29 -2.36 -4.43 17.63
N ILE A 30 -3.49 -5.08 17.34
CA ILE A 30 -3.89 -6.36 17.93
C ILE A 30 -3.64 -7.50 16.95
N ASP A 31 -2.81 -8.48 17.34
CA ASP A 31 -2.48 -9.65 16.51
C ASP A 31 -3.60 -10.73 16.48
N ALA A 32 -3.40 -11.83 15.75
CA ALA A 32 -4.35 -12.96 15.72
C ALA A 32 -4.74 -13.53 17.09
N ASN A 33 -3.87 -13.39 18.09
CA ASN A 33 -4.06 -13.93 19.43
C ASN A 33 -4.69 -12.90 20.38
N GLY A 34 -5.09 -11.73 19.87
CA GLY A 34 -5.67 -10.67 20.68
C GLY A 34 -4.64 -9.87 21.49
N LYS A 35 -3.34 -10.02 21.20
CA LYS A 35 -2.28 -9.32 21.96
C LYS A 35 -1.91 -8.00 21.31
N THR A 36 -1.70 -6.98 22.15
CA THR A 36 -1.07 -5.73 21.72
C THR A 36 0.35 -5.99 21.28
N GLN A 37 0.70 -5.49 20.11
CA GLN A 37 2.08 -5.41 19.63
C GLN A 37 2.37 -3.99 19.16
N GLN A 38 3.65 -3.68 19.02
CA GLN A 38 4.14 -2.47 18.39
C GLN A 38 4.57 -2.75 16.94
N GLY A 39 4.13 -1.89 16.03
CA GLY A 39 4.43 -1.93 14.60
C GLY A 39 5.13 -0.68 14.11
N THR A 40 5.87 -0.81 13.00
CA THR A 40 6.59 0.30 12.37
C THR A 40 6.15 0.47 10.93
N ILE A 41 5.64 1.65 10.60
CA ILE A 41 5.22 2.04 9.26
C ILE A 41 6.20 3.07 8.72
N ILE A 42 6.87 2.75 7.62
CA ILE A 42 7.61 3.74 6.82
C ILE A 42 6.64 4.26 5.76
N CYS A 43 6.34 5.55 5.77
CA CYS A 43 5.36 6.16 4.87
C CYS A 43 5.81 7.55 4.42
N ASN A 44 5.13 8.14 3.45
CA ASN A 44 5.37 9.52 3.05
C ASN A 44 4.87 10.48 4.14
N LYS A 45 5.63 11.54 4.43
CA LYS A 45 5.22 12.59 5.38
C LYS A 45 3.82 13.14 5.10
N ALA A 46 3.41 13.21 3.84
CA ALA A 46 2.10 13.71 3.43
C ALA A 46 0.91 12.85 3.93
N ILE A 47 1.14 11.59 4.32
CA ILE A 47 0.10 10.71 4.84
C ILE A 47 0.37 10.21 6.27
N THR A 48 1.47 10.62 6.91
CA THR A 48 1.82 10.16 8.28
C THR A 48 0.67 10.40 9.25
N GLN A 49 0.10 11.60 9.25
CA GLN A 49 -0.95 11.96 10.21
C GLN A 49 -2.23 11.17 9.97
N ASP A 50 -2.64 10.98 8.71
CA ASP A 50 -3.77 10.13 8.37
C ASP A 50 -3.57 8.69 8.89
N LEU A 51 -2.40 8.09 8.63
CA LEU A 51 -2.10 6.74 9.11
C LEU A 51 -2.06 6.68 10.63
N ARG A 52 -1.52 7.70 11.32
CA ARG A 52 -1.52 7.75 12.79
C ARG A 52 -2.94 7.67 13.35
N GLU A 53 -3.86 8.43 12.80
CA GLU A 53 -5.25 8.50 13.25
C GLU A 53 -6.00 7.19 12.94
N ILE A 54 -5.87 6.68 11.70
CA ILE A 54 -6.47 5.40 11.28
C ILE A 54 -6.01 4.26 12.18
N PHE A 55 -4.70 4.09 12.38
CA PHE A 55 -4.19 2.98 13.18
C PHE A 55 -4.52 3.13 14.68
N ALA A 56 -4.63 4.34 15.20
CA ALA A 56 -5.10 4.57 16.56
C ALA A 56 -6.58 4.14 16.74
N GLU A 57 -7.45 4.44 15.79
CA GLU A 57 -8.85 4.00 15.78
C GLU A 57 -8.97 2.48 15.63
N LEU A 58 -8.21 1.88 14.69
CA LEU A 58 -8.15 0.43 14.51
C LEU A 58 -7.71 -0.27 15.79
N TYR A 59 -6.68 0.24 16.46
CA TYR A 59 -6.21 -0.31 17.73
C TYR A 59 -7.26 -0.21 18.84
N ARG A 60 -7.91 0.95 19.00
CA ARG A 60 -8.99 1.15 19.99
C ARG A 60 -10.16 0.20 19.76
N ALA A 61 -10.51 -0.05 18.50
CA ALA A 61 -11.53 -1.01 18.12
C ALA A 61 -11.10 -2.48 18.23
N LYS A 62 -9.85 -2.75 18.63
CA LYS A 62 -9.22 -4.07 18.62
C LYS A 62 -9.30 -4.75 17.25
N TYR A 63 -9.24 -3.96 16.17
CA TYR A 63 -9.25 -4.47 14.81
C TYR A 63 -8.02 -5.35 14.57
N PRO A 64 -8.18 -6.57 14.02
CA PRO A 64 -7.10 -7.53 13.96
C PRO A 64 -6.13 -7.19 12.82
N ILE A 65 -4.86 -6.97 13.15
CA ILE A 65 -3.75 -6.80 12.20
C ILE A 65 -2.61 -7.67 12.67
N GLU A 66 -2.21 -8.63 11.83
CA GLU A 66 -1.30 -9.70 12.25
C GLU A 66 0.12 -9.19 12.51
N ARG A 67 0.66 -8.39 11.59
CA ARG A 67 2.01 -7.82 11.66
C ARG A 67 2.04 -6.46 10.97
N ILE A 68 2.86 -5.54 11.49
CA ILE A 68 3.25 -4.30 10.84
C ILE A 68 4.77 -4.14 10.98
N ARG A 69 5.50 -4.45 9.90
CA ARG A 69 6.96 -4.41 9.83
C ARG A 69 7.42 -3.77 8.52
N PRO A 70 8.55 -3.04 8.52
CA PRO A 70 9.17 -2.56 7.29
C PRO A 70 9.52 -3.72 6.35
N ILE A 71 9.43 -3.48 5.05
CA ILE A 71 9.75 -4.45 4.01
C ILE A 71 11.22 -4.92 4.05
N SER A 72 12.13 -4.13 4.63
CA SER A 72 13.54 -4.49 4.82
C SER A 72 13.74 -5.72 5.71
N GLU A 73 12.84 -5.99 6.66
CA GLU A 73 12.87 -7.21 7.50
C GLU A 73 12.59 -8.49 6.69
N TYR A 74 12.04 -8.34 5.48
CA TYR A 74 11.78 -9.42 4.54
C TYR A 74 12.81 -9.46 3.40
N GLY A 75 13.94 -8.77 3.52
CA GLY A 75 14.97 -8.71 2.48
C GLY A 75 14.54 -7.92 1.25
N ASN A 76 13.59 -6.98 1.42
CA ASN A 76 12.94 -6.23 0.35
C ASN A 76 12.12 -7.09 -0.63
N ASP A 77 11.68 -8.28 -0.21
CA ASP A 77 10.80 -9.14 -0.98
C ASP A 77 9.33 -8.94 -0.57
N ASP A 78 8.57 -8.29 -1.45
CA ASP A 78 7.14 -7.99 -1.29
C ASP A 78 6.30 -9.27 -1.15
N GLU A 79 6.58 -10.31 -1.94
CA GLU A 79 5.85 -11.57 -1.87
C GLU A 79 6.11 -12.29 -0.53
N ARG A 80 7.35 -12.30 -0.05
CA ARG A 80 7.69 -12.85 1.28
C ARG A 80 6.96 -12.09 2.40
N SER A 81 6.88 -10.77 2.30
CA SER A 81 6.16 -9.93 3.27
C SER A 81 4.65 -10.21 3.26
N MET A 82 4.04 -10.23 2.08
CA MET A 82 2.62 -10.52 1.90
C MET A 82 2.25 -11.92 2.42
N ARG A 83 3.08 -12.94 2.15
CA ARG A 83 2.89 -14.32 2.65
C ARG A 83 2.92 -14.40 4.18
N ALA A 84 3.69 -13.53 4.83
CA ALA A 84 3.73 -13.41 6.29
C ALA A 84 2.53 -12.63 6.87
N ASN A 85 1.57 -12.23 6.02
CA ASN A 85 0.43 -11.37 6.35
C ASN A 85 0.86 -10.02 6.96
N ASN A 86 1.98 -9.47 6.48
CA ASN A 86 2.52 -8.22 6.98
C ASN A 86 1.83 -7.02 6.33
N THR A 87 1.38 -6.09 7.17
CA THR A 87 0.91 -4.77 6.73
C THR A 87 2.11 -3.85 6.52
N SER A 88 2.21 -3.24 5.34
CA SER A 88 3.35 -2.38 4.98
C SER A 88 2.98 -1.26 4.02
N CYS A 89 3.65 -0.11 4.17
CA CYS A 89 3.43 1.08 3.36
C CYS A 89 4.53 1.30 2.32
N TYR A 90 5.73 1.69 2.72
CA TYR A 90 6.83 1.90 1.78
C TYR A 90 7.44 0.58 1.29
N CYS A 91 7.46 0.41 -0.04
CA CYS A 91 8.18 -0.64 -0.76
C CYS A 91 8.66 -0.07 -2.09
N TYR A 92 9.98 0.14 -2.25
CA TYR A 92 10.52 0.66 -3.51
C TYR A 92 10.40 -0.39 -4.62
N ARG A 93 9.46 -0.18 -5.55
CA ARG A 93 9.25 -1.03 -6.73
C ARG A 93 8.51 -0.29 -7.84
N VAL A 94 8.66 -0.79 -9.07
CA VAL A 94 7.76 -0.42 -10.18
C VAL A 94 6.46 -1.21 -10.13
N VAL A 95 5.42 -0.70 -10.79
CA VAL A 95 4.21 -1.48 -11.05
C VAL A 95 4.56 -2.67 -11.94
N LYS A 96 4.09 -3.87 -11.60
CA LYS A 96 4.40 -5.12 -12.31
C LYS A 96 4.08 -5.00 -13.81
N GLY A 97 5.09 -5.20 -14.65
CA GLY A 97 4.98 -5.11 -16.11
C GLY A 97 4.98 -3.67 -16.67
N SER A 98 5.50 -2.70 -15.92
CA SER A 98 5.56 -1.29 -16.27
C SER A 98 6.88 -0.66 -15.77
N THR A 99 7.25 0.49 -16.33
CA THR A 99 8.39 1.32 -15.85
C THR A 99 7.97 2.37 -14.82
N LYS A 100 6.66 2.59 -14.63
CA LYS A 100 6.11 3.52 -13.65
C LYS A 100 6.32 3.03 -12.21
N LEU A 101 6.79 3.91 -11.33
CA LEU A 101 6.87 3.67 -9.89
C LEU A 101 5.49 3.36 -9.29
N SER A 102 5.46 2.39 -8.38
CA SER A 102 4.29 2.10 -7.55
C SER A 102 4.03 3.23 -6.55
N LYS A 103 2.78 3.40 -6.11
CA LYS A 103 2.46 4.29 -4.99
C LYS A 103 3.17 3.88 -3.69
N HIS A 104 3.45 2.58 -3.51
CA HIS A 104 4.31 2.09 -2.42
C HIS A 104 5.74 2.63 -2.51
N ALA A 105 6.28 2.83 -3.71
CA ALA A 105 7.62 3.39 -3.89
C ALA A 105 7.69 4.89 -3.55
N GLN A 106 6.53 5.53 -3.41
CA GLN A 106 6.39 6.92 -2.98
C GLN A 106 6.00 7.02 -1.50
N GLY A 107 5.78 5.89 -0.80
CA GLY A 107 5.25 5.86 0.56
C GLY A 107 3.80 6.33 0.66
N LEU A 108 3.04 6.31 -0.45
CA LEU A 108 1.68 6.84 -0.55
C LEU A 108 0.60 5.75 -0.64
N ALA A 109 0.99 4.48 -0.48
CA ALA A 109 0.09 3.35 -0.42
C ALA A 109 0.40 2.45 0.76
N ILE A 110 -0.59 1.73 1.26
CA ILE A 110 -0.44 0.75 2.33
C ILE A 110 -1.29 -0.48 2.06
N ASP A 111 -0.70 -1.64 2.28
CA ASP A 111 -1.36 -2.94 2.16
C ASP A 111 -1.73 -3.47 3.54
N ILE A 112 -2.98 -3.91 3.74
CA ILE A 112 -3.52 -4.37 5.03
C ILE A 112 -3.82 -5.87 5.00
N ASN A 113 -3.16 -6.63 5.88
CA ASN A 113 -3.28 -8.10 5.98
C ASN A 113 -3.28 -8.82 4.60
N PRO A 114 -2.21 -8.68 3.80
CA PRO A 114 -2.13 -9.20 2.42
C PRO A 114 -2.54 -10.64 2.19
N LEU A 115 -2.23 -11.54 3.13
CA LEU A 115 -2.52 -12.96 2.97
C LEU A 115 -4.03 -13.20 2.81
N TYR A 116 -4.85 -12.47 3.57
CA TYR A 116 -6.30 -12.60 3.56
C TYR A 116 -6.98 -11.64 2.59
N ASN A 117 -6.28 -10.59 2.14
CA ASN A 117 -6.79 -9.59 1.21
C ASN A 117 -5.95 -9.56 -0.09
N PRO A 118 -5.83 -10.69 -0.82
CA PRO A 118 -4.90 -10.77 -1.94
C PRO A 118 -5.25 -9.81 -3.09
N CYS A 119 -4.25 -9.44 -3.87
CA CYS A 119 -4.41 -8.92 -5.21
C CYS A 119 -4.83 -10.04 -6.17
N VAL A 120 -5.91 -9.82 -6.91
CA VAL A 120 -6.52 -10.78 -7.84
C VAL A 120 -6.71 -10.13 -9.21
N LYS A 121 -6.06 -10.68 -10.24
CA LYS A 121 -6.18 -10.25 -11.63
C LYS A 121 -6.65 -11.39 -12.51
N ARG A 122 -7.71 -11.18 -13.28
CA ARG A 122 -8.08 -12.11 -14.36
C ARG A 122 -7.19 -11.86 -15.57
N LYS A 123 -6.51 -12.90 -16.05
CA LYS A 123 -5.72 -12.86 -17.28
C LYS A 123 -6.60 -13.08 -18.51
N LYS A 124 -6.04 -12.80 -19.69
CA LYS A 124 -6.73 -12.98 -20.98
C LYS A 124 -7.14 -14.43 -21.26
N ASP A 125 -6.35 -15.40 -20.75
CA ASP A 125 -6.61 -16.84 -20.85
C ASP A 125 -7.66 -17.37 -19.85
N GLY A 126 -8.30 -16.47 -19.08
CA GLY A 126 -9.30 -16.83 -18.07
C GLY A 126 -8.72 -17.21 -16.70
N THR A 127 -7.41 -17.47 -16.60
CA THR A 127 -6.76 -17.82 -15.33
C THR A 127 -6.66 -16.61 -14.39
N LEU A 128 -6.53 -16.89 -13.09
CA LEU A 128 -6.34 -15.86 -12.08
C LEU A 128 -4.86 -15.77 -11.69
N LEU A 129 -4.30 -14.57 -11.76
CA LEU A 129 -3.10 -14.21 -11.02
C LEU A 129 -3.52 -13.77 -9.63
N ILE A 130 -2.92 -14.37 -8.60
CA ILE A 130 -3.21 -14.07 -7.20
C ILE A 130 -1.89 -13.77 -6.49
N GLN A 131 -1.83 -12.66 -5.76
CA GLN A 131 -0.66 -12.25 -4.97
C GLN A 131 -1.11 -11.83 -3.57
N PRO A 132 -0.55 -12.38 -2.48
CA PRO A 132 0.42 -13.47 -2.50
C PRO A 132 -0.19 -14.77 -3.04
N VAL A 133 0.62 -15.66 -3.60
CA VAL A 133 0.13 -16.95 -4.16
C VAL A 133 -0.61 -17.78 -3.10
N THR A 134 -0.14 -17.71 -1.85
CA THR A 134 -0.78 -18.36 -0.69
C THR A 134 -2.13 -17.76 -0.31
N GLY A 135 -2.48 -16.59 -0.86
CA GLY A 135 -3.77 -15.94 -0.66
C GLY A 135 -4.91 -16.54 -1.51
N LYS A 136 -4.62 -17.52 -2.38
CA LYS A 136 -5.61 -18.16 -3.27
C LYS A 136 -6.93 -18.58 -2.57
N PRO A 137 -6.93 -19.17 -1.35
CA PRO A 137 -8.17 -19.52 -0.67
C PRO A 137 -9.09 -18.33 -0.38
N TYR A 138 -8.54 -17.13 -0.26
CA TYR A 138 -9.24 -15.89 0.10
C TYR A 138 -9.62 -15.03 -1.12
N ALA A 139 -9.27 -15.47 -2.34
CA ALA A 139 -9.67 -14.78 -3.57
C ALA A 139 -11.18 -14.91 -3.84
N ASP A 140 -11.81 -16.00 -3.38
CA ASP A 140 -13.26 -16.14 -3.37
C ASP A 140 -13.85 -15.34 -2.22
N ARG A 141 -14.29 -14.13 -2.56
CA ARG A 141 -14.86 -13.17 -1.60
C ARG A 141 -16.31 -13.48 -1.22
N SER A 142 -16.94 -14.53 -1.74
CA SER A 142 -18.24 -14.98 -1.23
C SER A 142 -18.12 -15.65 0.14
N LYS A 143 -16.95 -16.22 0.45
CA LYS A 143 -16.69 -16.94 1.70
C LYS A 143 -16.54 -16.01 2.90
N SER A 144 -16.83 -16.55 4.08
CA SER A 144 -16.56 -15.91 5.37
C SER A 144 -15.20 -16.36 5.91
N PHE A 145 -14.38 -15.40 6.34
CA PHE A 145 -13.08 -15.64 6.97
C PHE A 145 -12.59 -14.36 7.65
N LYS A 146 -11.64 -14.53 8.58
CA LYS A 146 -11.04 -13.43 9.34
C LYS A 146 -10.23 -12.45 8.48
N TYR A 147 -10.03 -11.23 8.97
CA TYR A 147 -9.28 -10.13 8.33
C TYR A 147 -9.84 -9.60 7.01
N LYS A 148 -10.99 -10.10 6.56
CA LYS A 148 -11.56 -9.74 5.26
C LYS A 148 -12.01 -8.29 5.25
N ILE A 149 -11.42 -7.49 4.37
CA ILE A 149 -11.86 -6.12 4.12
C ILE A 149 -13.04 -6.16 3.15
N THR A 150 -14.13 -5.49 3.54
CA THR A 150 -15.32 -5.26 2.72
C THR A 150 -15.70 -3.78 2.80
N THR A 151 -16.65 -3.32 1.99
CA THR A 151 -17.12 -1.92 2.05
C THR A 151 -17.87 -1.57 3.35
N GLN A 152 -18.23 -2.57 4.15
CA GLN A 152 -18.84 -2.41 5.47
C GLN A 152 -17.82 -2.48 6.60
N ASP A 153 -16.60 -2.93 6.29
CA ASP A 153 -15.53 -3.14 7.26
C ASP A 153 -15.01 -1.81 7.83
N LEU A 154 -14.60 -1.84 9.11
CA LEU A 154 -14.08 -0.65 9.79
C LEU A 154 -12.82 -0.11 9.11
N CYS A 155 -11.90 -0.98 8.71
CA CYS A 155 -10.66 -0.58 8.05
C CYS A 155 -10.96 0.17 6.76
N TYR A 156 -11.85 -0.38 5.93
CA TYR A 156 -12.32 0.32 4.73
C TYR A 156 -12.87 1.71 5.05
N ARG A 157 -13.83 1.81 5.98
CA ARG A 157 -14.49 3.09 6.29
C ARG A 157 -13.49 4.16 6.76
N LEU A 158 -12.57 3.81 7.65
CA LEU A 158 -11.54 4.74 8.13
C LEU A 158 -10.66 5.23 6.97
N PHE A 159 -10.11 4.33 6.15
CA PHE A 159 -9.29 4.76 5.02
C PHE A 159 -10.05 5.67 4.04
N ILE A 160 -11.31 5.36 3.72
CA ILE A 160 -12.13 6.22 2.84
C ILE A 160 -12.41 7.58 3.48
N GLN A 161 -12.68 7.65 4.79
CA GLN A 161 -12.89 8.91 5.51
C GLN A 161 -11.67 9.84 5.45
N HIS A 162 -10.46 9.27 5.41
CA HIS A 162 -9.21 10.02 5.22
C HIS A 162 -8.85 10.30 3.75
N GLY A 163 -9.75 9.97 2.81
CA GLY A 163 -9.59 10.26 1.39
C GLY A 163 -8.72 9.27 0.63
N PHE A 164 -8.42 8.10 1.20
CA PHE A 164 -7.76 7.03 0.44
C PHE A 164 -8.72 6.39 -0.56
N ARG A 165 -8.14 5.85 -1.63
CA ARG A 165 -8.84 4.98 -2.58
C ARG A 165 -8.49 3.53 -2.26
N TRP A 166 -9.49 2.65 -2.35
CA TRP A 166 -9.31 1.23 -2.09
C TRP A 166 -9.19 0.41 -3.38
N GLY A 167 -8.14 -0.40 -3.48
CA GLY A 167 -7.85 -1.26 -4.64
C GLY A 167 -8.87 -2.37 -4.87
N GLY A 168 -9.62 -2.78 -3.85
CA GLY A 168 -10.74 -3.72 -3.99
C GLY A 168 -11.89 -3.17 -4.85
N SER A 169 -11.96 -1.85 -5.04
CA SER A 169 -12.98 -1.21 -5.88
C SER A 169 -12.62 -1.15 -7.37
N TRP A 170 -11.36 -1.40 -7.74
CA TRP A 170 -10.89 -1.27 -9.12
C TRP A 170 -11.55 -2.28 -10.08
N ARG A 171 -11.60 -1.96 -11.38
CA ARG A 171 -12.40 -2.72 -12.37
C ARG A 171 -11.71 -4.00 -12.87
N SER A 172 -10.49 -3.87 -13.37
CA SER A 172 -9.75 -4.95 -14.06
C SER A 172 -8.79 -5.72 -13.14
N LEU A 173 -8.38 -5.10 -12.05
CA LEU A 173 -7.54 -5.65 -10.99
C LEU A 173 -8.31 -5.48 -9.68
N LYS A 174 -8.35 -6.50 -8.83
CA LYS A 174 -8.93 -6.39 -7.50
C LYS A 174 -7.82 -6.50 -6.47
N ASP A 175 -7.39 -5.38 -5.94
CA ASP A 175 -6.31 -5.34 -4.95
C ASP A 175 -6.86 -5.11 -3.55
N TYR A 176 -7.33 -6.18 -2.90
CA TYR A 176 -8.14 -6.06 -1.67
C TYR A 176 -7.34 -5.52 -0.47
N GLN A 177 -6.03 -5.70 -0.46
CA GLN A 177 -5.11 -5.22 0.56
C GLN A 177 -4.83 -3.71 0.43
N HIS A 178 -4.94 -3.16 -0.78
CA HIS A 178 -4.29 -1.90 -1.15
C HIS A 178 -5.15 -0.68 -0.89
N PHE A 179 -4.59 0.31 -0.20
CA PHE A 179 -5.12 1.67 -0.08
C PHE A 179 -4.08 2.69 -0.56
N GLU A 180 -4.48 3.68 -1.35
CA GLU A 180 -3.56 4.72 -1.86
C GLU A 180 -4.15 6.13 -1.85
N LYS A 181 -3.25 7.12 -1.78
CA LYS A 181 -3.53 8.54 -1.97
C LYS A 181 -2.63 9.12 -3.06
#